data_AF-A0A7S4PSM0-F1
#
_entry.id   AF-A0A7S4PSM0-F1
#
_cell.length_a   1.000
_cell.length_b   1.000
_cell.length_c   1.000
_cell.angle_alpha   90.00
_cell.angle_beta   90.00
_cell.angle_gamma   90.00
#
_symmetry.space_group_name_H-M   'P 1'
#
loop_
_entity.id
_entity.type
_entity.pdbx_description
1 polymer ?
#
loop_
_entity_poly.entity_id
_entity_poly.type
_entity_poly.pdbx_seq_one_letter_code
_entity_poly.pdbx_strand_id
1 'polypeptide(L)'
;DDKYGFVPGSTVLDQYIISFYWVSAAFTISGTIGDVVPNNNVEIVFTMILMVLNLTLFRYVTGEVSSMVMRADEDTIKARAGLEAMEVFLLDQRIGPELRESVRQHYKASQSNSF
;
A
#
# COMPACT_ATOMS: atom_id res chain seq x y z
N ASP A 1 -9.43 -38.68 8.11
CA ASP A 1 -9.15 -37.76 6.99
C ASP A 1 -8.19 -36.65 7.44
N ASP A 2 -7.00 -37.02 7.92
CA ASP A 2 -5.97 -36.09 8.43
C ASP A 2 -4.87 -35.92 7.37
N LYS A 3 -5.19 -35.26 6.25
CA LYS A 3 -4.23 -35.12 5.14
C LYS A 3 -3.26 -33.95 5.28
N TYR A 4 -3.40 -33.09 6.30
CA TYR A 4 -2.64 -31.83 6.40
C TYR A 4 -1.90 -31.61 7.74
N GLY A 5 -1.83 -32.64 8.59
CA GLY A 5 -1.01 -32.62 9.81
C GLY A 5 0.43 -33.11 9.55
N PHE A 6 1.35 -32.83 10.47
CA PHE A 6 2.68 -33.45 10.49
C PHE A 6 2.54 -34.96 10.76
N VAL A 7 2.30 -35.76 9.72
CA VAL A 7 2.14 -37.22 9.84
C VAL A 7 3.52 -37.88 10.01
N PRO A 8 3.68 -38.85 10.93
CA PRO A 8 4.91 -39.65 11.03
C PRO A 8 5.13 -40.43 9.72
N GLY A 9 6.21 -40.11 8.99
CA GLY A 9 6.52 -40.67 7.66
C GLY A 9 6.42 -39.69 6.49
N SER A 10 6.10 -38.40 6.75
CA SER A 10 6.13 -37.33 5.74
C SER A 10 7.54 -37.06 5.21
N THR A 11 7.64 -36.74 3.92
CA THR A 11 8.91 -36.36 3.29
C THR A 11 9.32 -34.97 3.76
N VAL A 12 10.62 -34.66 3.78
CA VAL A 12 11.15 -33.32 4.14
C VAL A 12 10.48 -32.19 3.34
N LEU A 13 10.16 -32.46 2.06
CA LEU A 13 9.47 -31.52 1.18
C LEU A 13 8.05 -31.20 1.67
N ASP A 14 7.30 -32.20 2.13
CA ASP A 14 5.93 -32.02 2.62
C ASP A 14 5.93 -31.14 3.87
N GLN A 15 6.88 -31.38 4.77
CA GLN A 15 7.07 -30.58 6.00
C GLN A 15 7.39 -29.11 5.66
N TYR A 16 8.26 -28.88 4.68
CA TYR A 16 8.60 -27.52 4.23
C TYR A 16 7.39 -26.79 3.64
N ILE A 17 6.60 -27.45 2.79
CA ILE A 17 5.40 -26.87 2.19
C ILE A 17 4.38 -26.50 3.28
N ILE A 18 4.13 -27.39 4.24
CA ILE A 18 3.19 -27.14 5.34
C ILE A 18 3.68 -25.98 6.22
N SER A 19 4.96 -25.93 6.57
CA SER A 19 5.54 -24.81 7.33
C SER A 19 5.43 -23.48 6.58
N PHE A 20 5.76 -23.44 5.29
CA PHE A 20 5.67 -22.22 4.50
C PHE A 20 4.23 -21.74 4.33
N TYR A 21 3.30 -22.68 4.13
CA TYR A 21 1.88 -22.40 4.07
C TYR A 21 1.35 -21.83 5.40
N TRP A 22 1.76 -22.40 6.53
CA TRP A 22 1.42 -21.88 7.86
C TRP A 22 1.90 -20.43 8.06
N VAL A 23 3.15 -20.13 7.69
CA VAL A 23 3.70 -18.76 7.78
C VAL A 23 2.93 -17.80 6.87
N SER A 24 2.55 -18.24 5.66
CA SER A 24 1.81 -17.43 4.70
C SER A 24 0.38 -17.13 5.18
N ALA A 25 -0.28 -18.12 5.80
CA ALA A 25 -1.60 -17.94 6.42
C ALA A 25 -1.53 -16.94 7.60
N ALA A 26 -0.50 -17.06 8.45
CA ALA A 26 -0.24 -16.12 9.54
C ALA A 26 0.04 -14.69 9.02
N PHE A 27 0.78 -14.55 7.93
CA PHE A 27 1.06 -13.27 7.27
C PHE A 27 -0.21 -12.60 6.72
N THR A 28 -1.10 -13.39 6.12
CA THR A 28 -2.33 -12.89 5.49
C THR A 28 -3.48 -12.70 6.49
N ILE A 29 -3.28 -13.08 7.77
CA ILE A 29 -4.35 -13.15 8.78
C ILE A 29 -5.50 -14.06 8.28
N SER A 30 -5.17 -15.02 7.42
CA SER A 30 -6.12 -16.04 7.00
C SER A 30 -6.16 -17.06 8.14
N GLY A 31 -7.31 -17.16 8.81
CA GLY A 31 -7.49 -17.85 10.09
C GLY A 31 -6.67 -19.14 10.19
N THR A 32 -5.94 -19.27 11.31
CA THR A 32 -5.08 -20.43 11.59
C THR A 32 -5.85 -21.72 11.38
N ILE A 33 -5.34 -22.52 10.45
CA ILE A 33 -5.91 -23.81 10.08
C ILE A 33 -5.84 -24.69 11.31
N GLY A 34 -7.00 -25.25 11.69
CA GLY A 34 -7.31 -25.78 13.01
C GLY A 34 -6.41 -26.88 13.58
N ASP A 35 -5.38 -27.31 12.84
CA ASP A 35 -4.50 -28.42 13.21
C ASP A 35 -3.09 -27.99 13.65
N VAL A 36 -2.66 -26.75 13.36
CA VAL A 36 -1.31 -26.25 13.72
C VAL A 36 -1.43 -25.02 14.60
N VAL A 37 -1.83 -25.25 15.84
CA VAL A 37 -1.96 -24.24 16.90
C VAL A 37 -0.83 -24.44 17.91
N PRO A 38 -0.15 -23.36 18.35
CA PRO A 38 0.86 -23.47 19.38
C PRO A 38 0.23 -23.97 20.68
N ASN A 39 0.71 -25.13 21.18
CA ASN A 39 0.23 -25.71 22.44
C ASN A 39 1.18 -25.42 23.60
N ASN A 40 2.41 -25.01 23.29
CA ASN A 40 3.43 -24.69 24.28
C ASN A 40 3.58 -23.18 24.47
N ASN A 41 3.85 -22.74 25.70
CA ASN A 41 4.07 -21.33 26.02
C ASN A 41 5.19 -20.70 25.18
N VAL A 42 6.23 -21.47 24.84
CA VAL A 42 7.33 -20.99 23.97
C VAL A 42 6.85 -20.75 22.53
N GLU A 43 6.05 -21.67 21.98
CA GLU A 43 5.47 -21.55 20.63
C GLU A 43 4.49 -20.38 20.55
N ILE A 44 3.73 -20.15 21.62
CA ILE A 44 2.81 -19.02 21.75
C ILE A 44 3.59 -17.69 21.70
N VAL A 45 4.65 -17.55 22.50
CA VAL A 45 5.48 -16.33 22.52
C VAL A 45 6.13 -16.09 21.15
N PHE A 46 6.65 -17.15 20.52
CA PHE A 46 7.19 -17.06 19.16
C PHE A 46 6.15 -16.56 18.15
N THR A 47 4.94 -17.12 18.19
CA THR A 47 3.83 -16.72 17.31
C THR A 47 3.41 -15.28 17.55
N MET A 48 3.37 -14.82 18.80
CA MET A 48 3.09 -13.42 19.13
C MET A 48 4.12 -12.46 18.54
N ILE A 49 5.42 -12.77 18.67
CA ILE A 49 6.50 -11.95 18.09
C ILE A 49 6.36 -11.91 16.57
N LEU A 50 6.11 -13.06 15.95
CA LEU A 50 5.91 -13.18 14.51
C LEU A 50 4.75 -12.31 14.03
N MET A 51 3.61 -12.32 14.74
CA MET A 51 2.45 -11.49 14.40
C MET A 51 2.73 -9.99 14.52
N VAL A 52 3.42 -9.55 15.58
CA VAL A 52 3.78 -8.14 15.76
C VAL A 52 4.71 -7.66 14.64
N LEU A 53 5.75 -8.45 14.31
CA LEU A 53 6.65 -8.14 13.21
C LEU A 53 5.90 -8.06 11.88
N ASN A 54 4.94 -8.96 11.66
CA ASN A 54 4.10 -8.97 10.48
C ASN A 54 3.34 -7.65 10.30
N LEU A 55 2.68 -7.18 11.36
CA LEU A 55 1.94 -5.92 11.35
C LEU A 55 2.84 -4.71 11.07
N THR A 56 4.03 -4.67 11.67
CA THR A 56 4.99 -3.57 11.44
C THR A 56 5.49 -3.55 10.00
N LEU A 57 5.86 -4.72 9.46
CA LEU A 57 6.32 -4.83 8.07
C LEU A 57 5.22 -4.45 7.09
N PHE A 58 4.01 -4.97 7.29
CA PHE A 58 2.86 -4.63 6.44
C PHE A 58 2.60 -3.12 6.44
N ARG A 59 2.55 -2.49 7.62
CA ARG A 59 2.37 -1.03 7.74
C ARG A 59 3.47 -0.24 7.05
N TYR A 60 4.72 -0.65 7.22
CA TYR A 60 5.86 0.01 6.59
C TYR A 60 5.75 -0.03 5.06
N VAL A 61 5.49 -1.23 4.50
CA VAL A 61 5.34 -1.41 3.05
C VAL A 61 4.16 -0.61 2.52
N THR A 62 3.01 -0.63 3.19
CA THR A 62 1.84 0.19 2.79
C THR A 62 2.16 1.69 2.82
N GLY A 63 2.90 2.16 3.82
CA GLY A 63 3.30 3.57 3.91
C GLY A 63 4.26 3.99 2.80
N GLU A 64 5.23 3.15 2.47
CA GLU A 64 6.16 3.41 1.37
C GLU A 64 5.46 3.40 0.02
N VAL A 65 4.55 2.44 -0.22
CA VAL A 65 3.72 2.39 -1.43
C VAL A 65 2.85 3.64 -1.54
N SER A 66 2.19 4.07 -0.46
CA SER A 66 1.41 5.31 -0.46
C SER A 66 2.28 6.53 -0.79
N SER A 67 3.49 6.58 -0.26
CA SER A 67 4.44 7.68 -0.54
C SER A 67 4.88 7.67 -2.00
N MET A 68 5.13 6.49 -2.57
CA MET A 68 5.45 6.32 -3.99
C MET A 68 4.30 6.79 -4.89
N VAL A 69 3.06 6.42 -4.56
CA VAL A 69 1.87 6.88 -5.29
C VAL A 69 1.71 8.40 -5.19
N MET A 70 1.86 8.97 -3.99
CA MET A 70 1.80 10.42 -3.81
C MET A 70 2.86 11.15 -4.62
N ARG A 71 4.10 10.63 -4.69
CA ARG A 71 5.17 11.20 -5.52
C ARG A 71 4.85 11.12 -7.01
N ALA A 72 4.24 10.02 -7.46
CA ALA A 72 3.82 9.86 -8.85
C ALA A 72 2.73 10.87 -9.24
N ASP A 73 1.82 11.18 -8.31
CA ASP A 73 0.73 12.14 -8.53
C ASP A 73 1.12 13.60 -8.21
N GLU A 74 2.27 13.83 -7.56
CA GLU A 74 2.67 15.14 -7.02
C GLU A 74 2.73 16.23 -8.10
N ASP A 75 3.28 15.94 -9.27
CA ASP A 75 3.38 16.89 -10.38
C ASP A 75 2.00 17.29 -10.91
N THR A 76 1.08 16.33 -11.00
CA THR A 76 -0.30 16.58 -11.45
C THR A 76 -1.08 17.37 -10.41
N ILE A 77 -0.89 17.07 -9.12
CA ILE A 77 -1.52 17.79 -8.02
C ILE A 77 -1.04 19.24 -7.97
N LYS A 78 0.28 19.48 -8.08
CA LYS A 78 0.85 20.83 -8.14
C LYS A 78 0.36 21.63 -9.34
N ALA A 79 0.31 20.99 -10.51
CA ALA A 79 -0.20 21.62 -11.72
C ALA A 79 -1.65 22.09 -11.57
N ARG A 80 -2.53 21.24 -11.02
CA ARG A 80 -3.93 21.58 -10.74
C ARG A 80 -4.07 22.67 -9.69
N ALA A 81 -3.32 22.58 -8.59
CA ALA A 81 -3.35 23.59 -7.53
C ALA A 81 -2.92 24.99 -8.04
N GLY A 82 -1.93 25.05 -8.92
CA GLY A 82 -1.50 26.31 -9.56
C GLY A 82 -2.58 26.92 -10.45
N LEU A 83 -3.27 26.09 -11.25
CA LEU A 83 -4.39 26.53 -12.08
C LEU A 83 -5.56 27.06 -11.23
N GLU A 84 -5.88 26.39 -10.14
CA GLU A 84 -6.96 26.80 -9.23
C GLU A 84 -6.62 28.12 -8.52
N ALA A 85 -5.39 28.28 -8.01
CA ALA A 85 -4.95 29.53 -7.40
C ALA A 85 -4.99 30.71 -8.39
N MET A 86 -4.58 30.49 -9.63
CA MET A 86 -4.70 31.49 -10.70
C MET A 86 -6.16 31.85 -10.98
N GLU A 87 -7.05 30.86 -11.03
CA GLU A 87 -8.47 31.08 -11.26
C GLU A 87 -9.11 31.94 -10.16
N VAL A 88 -8.77 31.67 -8.90
CA VAL A 88 -9.20 32.47 -7.75
C VAL A 88 -8.69 33.91 -7.84
N PHE A 89 -7.43 34.12 -8.23
CA PHE A 89 -6.86 35.46 -8.41
C PHE A 89 -7.56 36.27 -9.53
N LEU A 90 -7.86 35.62 -10.66
CA LEU A 90 -8.54 36.26 -11.79
C LEU A 90 -9.99 36.63 -11.45
N LEU A 91 -10.65 35.83 -10.61
CA LEU A 91 -11.98 36.13 -10.06
C LEU A 91 -11.94 37.34 -9.13
N ASP A 92 -10.95 37.41 -8.23
CA ASP A 92 -10.80 38.50 -7.27
C ASP A 92 -10.54 39.85 -7.97
N GLN A 93 -9.70 39.86 -9.02
CA GLN A 93 -9.43 41.06 -9.82
C GLN A 93 -10.55 41.47 -10.79
N ARG A 94 -11.68 40.75 -10.84
CA ARG A 94 -12.80 41.00 -11.78
C ARG A 94 -12.36 41.08 -13.24
N ILE A 95 -11.41 40.24 -13.65
CA ILE A 95 -10.93 40.20 -15.03
C ILE A 95 -12.04 39.67 -15.95
N GLY A 96 -12.23 40.34 -17.09
CA GLY A 96 -13.23 39.97 -18.10
C GLY A 96 -13.03 38.54 -18.64
N PRO A 97 -14.12 37.86 -19.06
CA PRO A 97 -14.10 36.43 -19.41
C PRO A 97 -13.14 36.08 -20.55
N GLU A 98 -12.94 36.98 -21.52
CA GLU A 98 -12.02 36.77 -22.64
C GLU A 98 -10.54 36.73 -22.20
N LEU A 99 -10.14 37.64 -21.31
CA LEU A 99 -8.76 37.71 -20.83
C LEU A 99 -8.43 36.54 -19.91
N ARG A 100 -9.40 36.08 -19.11
CA ARG A 100 -9.28 34.90 -18.25
C ARG A 100 -9.04 33.62 -19.05
N GLU A 101 -9.76 33.44 -20.15
CA GLU A 101 -9.58 32.28 -21.02
C GLU A 101 -8.22 32.32 -21.73
N SER A 102 -7.78 33.51 -22.18
CA SER A 102 -6.46 33.70 -22.79
C SER A 102 -5.31 33.36 -21.83
N VAL A 103 -5.39 33.84 -20.58
CA VAL A 103 -4.40 33.54 -19.52
C VAL A 103 -4.39 32.05 -19.18
N ARG A 104 -5.57 31.41 -19.09
CA ARG A 104 -5.68 29.96 -18.84
C ARG A 104 -5.09 29.11 -19.95
N GLN A 105 -5.32 29.48 -21.21
CA GLN A 105 -4.75 28.77 -22.36
C GLN A 105 -3.22 28.92 -22.40
N HIS A 106 -2.70 30.11 -22.13
CA HIS A 106 -1.26 30.34 -22.07
C HIS A 106 -0.59 29.56 -20.93
N TYR A 107 -1.20 29.53 -19.74
CA TYR A 107 -0.67 28.80 -18.59
C TYR A 107 -0.68 27.27 -18.79
N LYS A 108 -1.74 26.74 -19.40
CA LYS A 108 -1.78 25.31 -19.79
C LYS A 108 -0.74 24.98 -20.86
N ALA A 109 -0.55 25.86 -21.84
CA ALA A 109 0.44 25.68 -22.90
C ALA A 109 1.88 25.75 -22.37
N SER A 110 2.19 26.67 -21.45
CA SER A 110 3.53 26.77 -20.85
C SER A 110 3.87 25.56 -19.98
N GLN A 111 2.88 25.03 -19.25
CA GLN A 111 3.03 23.85 -18.40
C GLN A 111 3.09 22.53 -19.18
N SER A 112 2.51 22.49 -20.39
CA SER A 112 2.65 21.37 -21.32
C SER A 112 4.03 21.32 -22.00
N ASN A 113 4.73 22.45 -22.09
CA ASN A 113 6.02 22.55 -22.78
C ASN A 113 7.22 22.26 -21.87
N SER A 114 6.98 21.95 -20.59
CA SER A 114 8.00 21.60 -19.59
C SER A 114 8.12 20.09 -19.31
N PHE A 115 7.47 19.24 -20.12
CA PHE A 115 7.60 17.79 -20.11
C PHE A 115 8.25 17.28 -21.40
#